data_AF-A0A7K2F3D6-F1
#
_entry.id   AF-A0A7K2F3D6-F1
#
_cell.length_a   1.000
_cell.length_b   1.000
_cell.length_c   1.000
_cell.angle_alpha   90.00
_cell.angle_beta   90.00
_cell.angle_gamma   90.00
#
_symmetry.space_group_name_H-M   'P 1'
#
loop_
_entity.id
_entity.type
_entity.pdbx_description
1 polymer ?
#
loop_
_entity_poly.entity_id
_entity_poly.type
_entity_poly.pdbx_seq_one_letter_code
_entity_poly.pdbx_strand_id
1 'polypeptide(L)'
;MPTYHEVMSSDLSKLTDAAAKWGEMAGKFKTIEAQYERDVHGVSLAPSWVGQSADAANYRFTVTLKELQGAQKEAKAIASILRDSHTQLTALRGRVNTVRTDAIKDGMRVSDQGVVSFDTEQLSQSARRAYVHDPGYQESVRAQVTRWADLLDQAVQAVTDADDGIRLALAAAVVDSDIMDGTMNGFNRSPVQSPYPSLEEAGKAANMPKGRAAVAEWWRDLDPVTRGILLRERGDDLREAGIMAPLYEWRPADAGSGPFDTEDPTAHDLWVLTQAQAIAAGGDLTGEVAASRNMQHYLSGTGEPLDLDVDRILHDDSGFRTDVGTLHIAENQEAWRQKALDEFEKAGGNRTVVVPVESQAIGRTFGEDEWFHAVGSHQQNVSGMVTVSPGGGGKPQVSLDYQVNVWDRYNWDSGKSTTFPGGVTIPDDDMGRLHKVGFAQEFDMRGSSSTYTQDLNSGSAPGVTPADPGREGSRGDVSRGDEENR
;
A
#
# COMPACT_ATOMS: atom_id res chain seq x y z
N MET A 1 -20.80 7.13 -1.45
CA MET A 1 -20.35 7.02 -0.05
C MET A 1 -21.43 7.65 0.83
N PRO A 2 -21.87 6.98 1.91
CA PRO A 2 -22.81 7.54 2.87
C PRO A 2 -22.20 8.75 3.61
N THR A 3 -23.02 9.76 3.83
CA THR A 3 -22.69 10.92 4.67
C THR A 3 -22.83 10.58 6.15
N TYR A 4 -22.21 11.37 7.04
CA TYR A 4 -22.39 11.24 8.49
C TYR A 4 -23.89 11.21 8.89
N HIS A 5 -24.69 12.10 8.27
CA HIS A 5 -26.12 12.15 8.53
C HIS A 5 -26.81 10.82 8.21
N GLU A 6 -26.56 10.28 7.02
CA GLU A 6 -27.13 9.00 6.58
C GLU A 6 -26.70 7.84 7.46
N VAL A 7 -25.43 7.79 7.88
CA VAL A 7 -24.94 6.77 8.82
C VAL A 7 -25.73 6.82 10.14
N MET A 8 -25.99 8.02 10.66
CA MET A 8 -26.67 8.19 11.95
C MET A 8 -28.19 8.02 11.86
N SER A 9 -28.80 8.33 10.72
CA SER A 9 -30.27 8.31 10.55
C SER A 9 -30.82 7.02 9.94
N SER A 10 -29.98 6.19 9.31
CA SER A 10 -30.45 4.99 8.60
C SER A 10 -31.04 3.93 9.53
N ASP A 11 -32.20 3.40 9.14
CA ASP A 11 -32.84 2.27 9.83
C ASP A 11 -32.23 0.94 9.35
N LEU A 12 -31.16 0.52 10.04
CA LEU A 12 -30.46 -0.72 9.73
C LEU A 12 -31.34 -1.98 9.97
N SER A 13 -32.44 -1.91 10.73
CA SER A 13 -33.28 -3.09 11.00
C SER A 13 -33.90 -3.67 9.71
N LYS A 14 -34.02 -2.85 8.66
CA LYS A 14 -34.49 -3.28 7.34
C LYS A 14 -33.62 -4.36 6.71
N LEU A 15 -32.33 -4.43 7.05
CA LEU A 15 -31.44 -5.50 6.60
C LEU A 15 -31.86 -6.85 7.18
N THR A 16 -32.22 -6.90 8.47
CA THR A 16 -32.71 -8.13 9.10
C THR A 16 -34.11 -8.51 8.63
N ASP A 17 -34.98 -7.54 8.36
CA ASP A 17 -36.30 -7.79 7.75
C ASP A 17 -36.15 -8.42 6.36
N ALA A 18 -35.27 -7.87 5.52
CA ALA A 18 -34.97 -8.42 4.20
C ALA A 18 -34.33 -9.81 4.29
N ALA A 19 -33.39 -10.02 5.20
CA ALA A 19 -32.77 -11.32 5.44
C ALA A 19 -33.80 -12.40 5.83
N ALA A 20 -34.81 -12.04 6.63
CA ALA A 20 -35.89 -12.95 6.98
C ALA A 20 -36.70 -13.36 5.75
N LYS A 21 -37.00 -12.41 4.84
CA LYS A 21 -37.72 -12.71 3.58
C LYS A 21 -36.94 -13.60 2.62
N TRP A 22 -35.64 -13.40 2.50
CA TRP A 22 -34.77 -14.32 1.76
C TRP A 22 -34.74 -15.72 2.40
N GLY A 23 -34.73 -15.80 3.73
CA GLY A 23 -34.86 -17.06 4.46
C GLY A 23 -36.20 -17.78 4.20
N GLU A 24 -37.31 -17.04 4.22
CA GLU A 24 -38.64 -17.56 3.85
C GLU A 24 -38.66 -18.10 2.42
N MET A 25 -38.04 -17.38 1.47
CA MET A 25 -37.93 -17.79 0.07
C MET A 25 -37.14 -19.08 -0.08
N ALA A 26 -35.99 -19.23 0.60
CA ALA A 26 -35.25 -20.49 0.63
C ALA A 26 -36.10 -21.65 1.18
N GLY A 27 -36.94 -21.38 2.19
CA GLY A 27 -37.91 -22.34 2.71
C GLY A 27 -38.91 -22.80 1.64
N LYS A 28 -39.44 -21.87 0.85
CA LYS A 28 -40.35 -22.18 -0.27
C LYS A 28 -39.67 -22.98 -1.38
N PHE A 29 -38.43 -22.64 -1.74
CA PHE A 29 -37.65 -23.42 -2.71
C PHE A 29 -37.43 -24.86 -2.22
N LYS A 30 -37.16 -25.07 -0.93
CA LYS A 30 -37.08 -26.42 -0.35
C LYS A 30 -38.38 -27.23 -0.55
N THR A 31 -39.53 -26.60 -0.38
CA THR A 31 -40.83 -27.26 -0.57
C THR A 31 -41.04 -27.65 -2.03
N ILE A 32 -40.73 -26.73 -2.96
CA ILE A 32 -40.87 -26.97 -4.40
C ILE A 32 -39.86 -28.02 -4.86
N GLU A 33 -38.61 -27.97 -4.40
CA GLU A 33 -37.57 -28.98 -4.64
C GLU A 33 -38.09 -30.38 -4.27
N ALA A 34 -38.57 -30.57 -3.04
CA ALA A 34 -39.05 -31.87 -2.58
C ALA A 34 -40.31 -32.35 -3.34
N GLN A 35 -41.17 -31.43 -3.78
CA GLN A 35 -42.32 -31.77 -4.62
C GLN A 35 -41.88 -32.20 -6.02
N TYR A 36 -40.98 -31.42 -6.64
CA TYR A 36 -40.45 -31.69 -7.97
C TYR A 36 -39.67 -33.00 -8.01
N GLU A 37 -38.85 -33.27 -6.99
CA GLU A 37 -38.11 -34.52 -6.84
C GLU A 37 -39.05 -35.74 -6.86
N ARG A 38 -40.14 -35.69 -6.09
CA ARG A 38 -41.10 -36.81 -6.02
C ARG A 38 -41.96 -36.94 -7.27
N ASP A 39 -42.56 -35.83 -7.70
CA ASP A 39 -43.68 -35.86 -8.63
C ASP A 39 -43.25 -35.74 -10.10
N VAL A 40 -42.02 -35.27 -10.36
CA VAL A 40 -41.49 -35.05 -11.72
C VAL A 40 -40.20 -35.82 -11.96
N HIS A 41 -39.14 -35.55 -11.17
CA HIS A 41 -37.85 -36.21 -11.33
C HIS A 41 -37.96 -37.72 -11.09
N GLY A 42 -38.63 -38.12 -10.01
CA GLY A 42 -38.83 -39.51 -9.61
C GLY A 42 -39.58 -40.36 -10.65
N VAL A 43 -40.42 -39.75 -11.49
CA VAL A 43 -41.11 -40.47 -12.59
C VAL A 43 -40.11 -41.05 -13.59
N SER A 44 -39.01 -40.34 -13.85
CA SER A 44 -37.94 -40.82 -14.75
C SER A 44 -37.08 -41.93 -14.14
N LEU A 45 -37.18 -42.15 -12.82
CA LEU A 45 -36.47 -43.21 -12.10
C LEU A 45 -37.35 -44.45 -11.87
N ALA A 46 -38.65 -44.36 -12.15
CA ALA A 46 -39.59 -45.44 -11.94
C ALA A 46 -39.40 -46.55 -12.99
N PRO A 47 -39.54 -47.83 -12.61
CA PRO A 47 -39.35 -48.95 -13.55
C PRO A 47 -40.40 -49.00 -14.68
N SER A 48 -41.47 -48.21 -14.58
CA SER A 48 -42.54 -48.13 -15.58
C SER A 48 -42.16 -47.35 -16.84
N TRP A 49 -41.11 -46.53 -16.80
CA TRP A 49 -40.63 -45.75 -17.95
C TRP A 49 -39.14 -45.98 -18.14
N VAL A 50 -38.76 -46.61 -19.26
CA VAL A 50 -37.39 -47.04 -19.54
C VAL A 50 -36.96 -46.71 -20.97
N GLY A 51 -35.65 -46.73 -21.20
CA GLY A 51 -35.02 -46.49 -22.50
C GLY A 51 -34.63 -45.02 -22.73
N GLN A 52 -34.11 -44.72 -23.91
CA GLN A 52 -33.45 -43.43 -24.21
C GLN A 52 -34.30 -42.19 -23.91
N SER A 53 -35.63 -42.29 -24.02
CA SER A 53 -36.54 -41.18 -23.67
C SER A 53 -36.56 -40.88 -22.17
N ALA A 54 -36.50 -41.92 -21.32
CA ALA A 54 -36.42 -41.79 -19.87
C ALA A 54 -35.05 -41.21 -19.47
N ASP A 55 -33.97 -41.68 -20.09
CA ASP A 55 -32.61 -41.17 -19.83
C ASP A 55 -32.48 -39.68 -20.17
N ALA A 56 -32.97 -39.27 -21.35
CA ALA A 56 -32.95 -37.87 -21.77
C ALA A 56 -33.81 -36.97 -20.88
N ALA A 57 -34.97 -37.47 -20.42
CA ALA A 57 -35.82 -36.77 -19.47
C ALA A 57 -35.15 -36.65 -18.09
N ASN A 58 -34.55 -37.74 -17.59
CA ASN A 58 -33.84 -37.76 -16.32
C ASN A 58 -32.71 -36.73 -16.26
N TYR A 59 -31.93 -36.61 -17.34
CA TYR A 59 -30.90 -35.58 -17.44
C TYR A 59 -31.48 -34.17 -17.28
N ARG A 60 -32.52 -33.82 -18.03
CA ARG A 60 -33.18 -32.49 -17.96
C ARG A 60 -33.84 -32.23 -16.60
N PHE A 61 -34.49 -33.25 -16.04
CA PHE A 61 -35.12 -33.14 -14.72
C PHE A 61 -34.08 -32.97 -13.63
N THR A 62 -32.93 -33.63 -13.73
CA THR A 62 -31.82 -33.48 -12.78
C THR A 62 -31.28 -32.05 -12.79
N VAL A 63 -31.10 -31.44 -13.97
CA VAL A 63 -30.69 -30.03 -14.07
C VAL A 63 -31.69 -29.13 -13.38
N THR A 64 -32.99 -29.31 -13.63
CA THR A 64 -34.05 -28.49 -12.99
C THR A 64 -34.07 -28.67 -11.47
N LEU A 65 -33.91 -29.91 -10.98
CA LEU A 65 -33.84 -30.18 -9.55
C LEU A 65 -32.63 -29.47 -8.91
N LYS A 66 -31.47 -29.50 -9.58
CA LYS A 66 -30.27 -28.79 -9.12
C LYS A 66 -30.44 -27.27 -9.15
N GLU A 67 -31.19 -26.71 -10.10
CA GLU A 67 -31.55 -25.28 -10.10
C GLU A 67 -32.41 -24.89 -8.89
N LEU A 68 -33.38 -25.72 -8.50
CA LEU A 68 -34.17 -25.48 -7.28
C LEU A 68 -33.30 -25.53 -6.02
N GLN A 69 -32.33 -26.45 -5.99
CA GLN A 69 -31.32 -26.53 -4.92
C GLN A 69 -30.39 -25.32 -4.92
N GLY A 70 -29.97 -24.84 -6.09
CA GLY A 70 -29.18 -23.64 -6.26
C GLY A 70 -29.91 -22.40 -5.74
N ALA A 71 -31.15 -22.20 -6.18
CA ALA A 71 -31.99 -21.10 -5.73
C ALA A 71 -32.14 -21.08 -4.20
N GLN A 72 -32.28 -22.26 -3.58
CA GLN A 72 -32.30 -22.37 -2.12
C GLN A 72 -30.98 -21.93 -1.48
N LYS A 73 -29.83 -22.37 -2.01
CA LYS A 73 -28.51 -22.04 -1.47
C LYS A 73 -28.18 -20.56 -1.65
N GLU A 74 -28.42 -20.01 -2.84
CA GLU A 74 -28.25 -18.59 -3.15
C GLU A 74 -29.10 -17.72 -2.21
N ALA A 75 -30.41 -18.03 -2.07
CA ALA A 75 -31.29 -17.30 -1.17
C ALA A 75 -30.81 -17.35 0.31
N LYS A 76 -30.27 -18.49 0.76
CA LYS A 76 -29.65 -18.60 2.10
C LYS A 76 -28.38 -17.75 2.21
N ALA A 77 -27.55 -17.71 1.18
CA ALA A 77 -26.33 -16.92 1.16
C ALA A 77 -26.64 -15.42 1.25
N ILE A 78 -27.58 -14.92 0.44
CA ILE A 78 -28.05 -13.53 0.51
C ILE A 78 -28.60 -13.22 1.90
N ALA A 79 -29.44 -14.10 2.46
CA ALA A 79 -29.94 -13.93 3.83
C ALA A 79 -28.83 -13.87 4.88
N SER A 80 -27.74 -14.63 4.72
CA SER A 80 -26.58 -14.57 5.63
C SER A 80 -25.86 -13.23 5.51
N ILE A 81 -25.52 -12.83 4.28
CA ILE A 81 -24.81 -11.57 4.00
C ILE A 81 -25.57 -10.38 4.59
N LEU A 82 -26.90 -10.32 4.43
CA LEU A 82 -27.72 -9.24 5.00
C LEU A 82 -27.72 -9.20 6.55
N ARG A 83 -27.65 -10.37 7.23
CA ARG A 83 -27.51 -10.41 8.70
C ARG A 83 -26.12 -9.97 9.14
N ASP A 84 -25.09 -10.38 8.42
CA ASP A 84 -23.71 -10.00 8.70
C ASP A 84 -23.52 -8.49 8.46
N SER A 85 -24.14 -7.96 7.40
CA SER A 85 -24.22 -6.53 7.07
C SER A 85 -24.84 -5.73 8.23
N HIS A 86 -25.99 -6.16 8.74
CA HIS A 86 -26.63 -5.51 9.89
C HIS A 86 -25.71 -5.47 11.12
N THR A 87 -25.05 -6.58 11.40
CA THR A 87 -24.15 -6.71 12.56
C THR A 87 -22.97 -5.75 12.44
N GLN A 88 -22.29 -5.74 11.29
CA GLN A 88 -21.12 -4.90 11.05
C GLN A 88 -21.49 -3.41 10.99
N LEU A 89 -22.49 -3.02 10.21
CA LEU A 89 -22.91 -1.62 10.10
C LEU A 89 -23.41 -1.06 11.44
N THR A 90 -24.05 -1.89 12.28
CA THR A 90 -24.45 -1.48 13.63
C THR A 90 -23.23 -1.20 14.52
N ALA A 91 -22.20 -2.06 14.47
CA ALA A 91 -20.97 -1.87 15.21
C ALA A 91 -20.20 -0.61 14.74
N LEU A 92 -20.12 -0.39 13.42
CA LEU A 92 -19.47 0.77 12.83
C LEU A 92 -20.20 2.09 13.14
N ARG A 93 -21.54 2.10 13.05
CA ARG A 93 -22.34 3.25 13.53
C ARG A 93 -22.11 3.52 15.02
N GLY A 94 -21.91 2.46 15.81
CA GLY A 94 -21.48 2.57 17.21
C GLY A 94 -20.16 3.32 17.37
N ARG A 95 -19.14 2.97 16.56
CA ARG A 95 -17.83 3.67 16.53
C ARG A 95 -17.99 5.15 16.17
N VAL A 96 -18.76 5.48 15.14
CA VAL A 96 -19.07 6.88 14.75
C VAL A 96 -19.69 7.65 15.91
N ASN A 97 -20.66 7.05 16.61
CA ASN A 97 -21.30 7.68 17.76
C ASN A 97 -20.34 7.86 18.96
N THR A 98 -19.42 6.93 19.18
CA THR A 98 -18.37 7.06 20.21
C THR A 98 -17.45 8.24 19.90
N VAL A 99 -16.90 8.32 18.68
CA VAL A 99 -16.03 9.45 18.26
C VAL A 99 -16.76 10.79 18.44
N ARG A 100 -18.02 10.87 18.01
CA ARG A 100 -18.86 12.07 18.22
C ARG A 100 -18.99 12.44 19.69
N THR A 101 -19.25 11.46 20.55
CA THR A 101 -19.44 11.68 21.99
C THR A 101 -18.15 12.13 22.66
N ASP A 102 -17.02 11.54 22.29
CA ASP A 102 -15.70 11.91 22.81
C ASP A 102 -15.29 13.31 22.35
N ALA A 103 -15.55 13.67 21.09
CA ALA A 103 -15.34 15.04 20.60
C ALA A 103 -16.14 16.07 21.42
N ILE A 104 -17.42 15.78 21.71
CA ILE A 104 -18.27 16.66 22.54
C ILE A 104 -17.69 16.80 23.96
N LYS A 105 -17.21 15.70 24.54
CA LYS A 105 -16.57 15.70 25.86
C LYS A 105 -15.29 16.53 25.87
N ASP A 106 -14.57 16.59 24.75
CA ASP A 106 -13.37 17.39 24.54
C ASP A 106 -13.65 18.87 24.19
N GLY A 107 -14.90 19.31 24.31
CA GLY A 107 -15.30 20.70 24.07
C GLY A 107 -15.56 21.04 22.60
N MET A 108 -15.75 20.03 21.75
CA MET A 108 -16.21 20.24 20.38
C MET A 108 -17.73 20.28 20.30
N ARG A 109 -18.22 20.89 19.22
CA ARG A 109 -19.59 20.78 18.73
C ARG A 109 -19.57 20.04 17.40
N VAL A 110 -20.36 18.98 17.29
CA VAL A 110 -20.56 18.23 16.05
C VAL A 110 -21.97 18.50 15.54
N SER A 111 -22.08 19.04 14.32
CA SER A 111 -23.37 19.31 13.68
C SER A 111 -24.07 18.03 13.22
N ASP A 112 -25.35 18.13 12.84
CA ASP A 112 -26.10 17.00 12.27
C ASP A 112 -25.58 16.51 10.92
N GLN A 113 -24.70 17.30 10.28
CA GLN A 113 -24.00 16.96 9.05
C GLN A 113 -22.57 16.44 9.30
N GLY A 114 -22.16 16.29 10.57
CA GLY A 114 -20.83 15.79 10.93
C GLY A 114 -19.74 16.86 10.95
N VAL A 115 -20.06 18.14 10.67
CA VAL A 115 -19.06 19.21 10.77
C VAL A 115 -18.66 19.42 12.24
N VAL A 116 -17.36 19.28 12.51
CA VAL A 116 -16.75 19.50 13.82
C VAL A 116 -16.30 20.96 13.96
N SER A 117 -16.61 21.57 15.10
CA SER A 117 -16.24 22.95 15.44
C SER A 117 -15.97 23.07 16.92
N PHE A 118 -15.27 24.12 17.36
CA PHE A 118 -15.04 24.34 18.79
C PHE A 118 -16.29 24.91 19.46
N ASP A 119 -16.74 24.31 20.57
CA ASP A 119 -17.91 24.78 21.31
C ASP A 119 -17.56 25.98 22.18
N THR A 120 -17.65 27.17 21.59
CA THR A 120 -17.41 28.42 22.31
C THR A 120 -18.52 28.77 23.31
N GLU A 121 -19.70 28.14 23.25
CA GLU A 121 -20.83 28.46 24.13
C GLU A 121 -20.60 27.93 25.55
N GLN A 122 -19.96 26.76 25.68
CA GLN A 122 -19.65 26.12 26.96
C GLN A 122 -18.44 26.72 27.70
N LEU A 123 -17.73 27.67 27.09
CA LEU A 123 -16.56 28.29 27.72
C LEU A 123 -16.93 29.22 28.88
N SER A 124 -16.12 29.17 29.94
CA SER A 124 -16.12 30.21 30.97
C SER A 124 -15.75 31.57 30.38
N GLN A 125 -16.12 32.66 31.07
CA GLN A 125 -15.84 34.02 30.59
C GLN A 125 -14.32 34.30 30.46
N SER A 126 -13.50 33.72 31.34
CA SER A 126 -12.04 33.83 31.27
C SER A 126 -11.46 33.03 30.10
N ALA A 127 -11.94 31.80 29.86
CA ALA A 127 -11.51 30.98 28.72
C ALA A 127 -11.91 31.60 27.37
N ARG A 128 -13.11 32.19 27.29
CA ARG A 128 -13.55 32.92 26.09
C ARG A 128 -12.66 34.15 25.81
N ARG A 129 -12.24 34.89 26.84
CA ARG A 129 -11.29 36.00 26.69
C ARG A 129 -9.92 35.52 26.23
N ALA A 130 -9.41 34.42 26.80
CA ALA A 130 -8.14 33.83 26.36
C ALA A 130 -8.22 33.42 24.89
N TYR A 131 -9.29 32.73 24.46
CA TYR A 131 -9.47 32.32 23.07
C TYR A 131 -9.44 33.49 22.08
N VAL A 132 -10.01 34.65 22.45
CA VAL A 132 -10.04 35.83 21.57
C VAL A 132 -8.67 36.51 21.46
N HIS A 133 -7.84 36.45 22.50
CA HIS A 133 -6.63 37.28 22.60
C HIS A 133 -5.31 36.49 22.58
N ASP A 134 -5.35 35.16 22.67
CA ASP A 134 -4.17 34.28 22.66
C ASP A 134 -4.09 33.50 21.34
N PRO A 135 -3.17 33.87 20.42
CA PRO A 135 -2.96 33.14 19.17
C PRO A 135 -2.55 31.67 19.37
N GLY A 136 -1.78 31.35 20.40
CA GLY A 136 -1.34 29.98 20.68
C GLY A 136 -2.51 29.11 21.12
N TYR A 137 -3.43 29.66 21.90
CA TYR A 137 -4.66 28.93 22.24
C TYR A 137 -5.54 28.68 21.01
N GLN A 138 -5.68 29.67 20.11
CA GLN A 138 -6.41 29.49 18.85
C GLN A 138 -5.80 28.39 17.97
N GLU A 139 -4.47 28.33 17.88
CA GLU A 139 -3.76 27.30 17.13
C GLU A 139 -4.01 25.90 17.71
N SER A 140 -3.93 25.75 19.04
CA SER A 140 -4.23 24.47 19.69
C SER A 140 -5.69 24.01 19.46
N VAL A 141 -6.64 24.96 19.45
CA VAL A 141 -8.05 24.66 19.17
C VAL A 141 -8.24 24.23 17.72
N ARG A 142 -7.59 24.91 16.76
CA ARG A 142 -7.65 24.50 15.35
C ARG A 142 -7.10 23.09 15.16
N ALA A 143 -5.95 22.78 15.76
CA ALA A 143 -5.37 21.44 15.71
C ALA A 143 -6.30 20.38 16.32
N GLN A 144 -6.98 20.69 17.44
CA GLN A 144 -7.94 19.79 18.05
C GLN A 144 -9.20 19.58 17.19
N VAL A 145 -9.72 20.64 16.56
CA VAL A 145 -10.85 20.54 15.63
C VAL A 145 -10.49 19.67 14.43
N THR A 146 -9.32 19.89 13.81
CA THR A 146 -8.84 19.07 12.68
C THR A 146 -8.74 17.60 13.09
N ARG A 147 -8.09 17.30 14.22
CA ARG A 147 -7.96 15.93 14.72
C ARG A 147 -9.31 15.24 14.90
N TRP A 148 -10.30 15.91 15.50
CA TRP A 148 -11.62 15.31 15.72
C TRP A 148 -12.42 15.17 14.41
N ALA A 149 -12.26 16.10 13.47
CA ALA A 149 -12.82 15.97 12.13
C ALA A 149 -12.24 14.73 11.42
N ASP A 150 -10.93 14.57 11.41
CA ASP A 150 -10.24 13.42 10.78
C ASP A 150 -10.68 12.09 11.38
N LEU A 151 -10.80 12.01 12.72
CA LEU A 151 -11.29 10.80 13.39
C LEU A 151 -12.74 10.47 13.04
N LEU A 152 -13.59 11.50 12.87
CA LEU A 152 -14.98 11.30 12.48
C LEU A 152 -15.09 10.86 11.03
N ASP A 153 -14.30 11.47 10.14
CA ASP A 153 -14.23 11.11 8.73
C ASP A 153 -13.72 9.68 8.54
N GLN A 154 -12.69 9.26 9.28
CA GLN A 154 -12.22 7.87 9.29
C GLN A 154 -13.29 6.88 9.76
N ALA A 155 -14.08 7.24 10.79
CA ALA A 155 -15.16 6.40 11.27
C ALA A 155 -16.31 6.26 10.25
N VAL A 156 -16.62 7.33 9.50
CA VAL A 156 -17.59 7.30 8.40
C VAL A 156 -17.03 6.54 7.18
N GLN A 157 -15.73 6.68 6.90
CA GLN A 157 -15.06 5.93 5.84
C GLN A 157 -15.15 4.42 6.08
N ALA A 158 -14.95 3.95 7.32
CA ALA A 158 -15.13 2.54 7.67
C ALA A 158 -16.54 2.01 7.35
N VAL A 159 -17.58 2.84 7.49
CA VAL A 159 -18.95 2.48 7.08
C VAL A 159 -19.07 2.40 5.56
N THR A 160 -18.42 3.31 4.84
CA THR A 160 -18.35 3.29 3.37
C THR A 160 -17.66 2.02 2.87
N ASP A 161 -16.51 1.66 3.44
CA ASP A 161 -15.78 0.46 3.07
C ASP A 161 -16.63 -0.79 3.32
N ALA A 162 -17.33 -0.85 4.46
CA ALA A 162 -18.25 -1.95 4.72
C ALA A 162 -19.41 -2.02 3.72
N ASP A 163 -19.99 -0.88 3.32
CA ASP A 163 -21.04 -0.82 2.29
C ASP A 163 -20.56 -1.36 0.93
N ASP A 164 -19.34 -0.97 0.53
CA ASP A 164 -18.71 -1.53 -0.67
C ASP A 164 -18.45 -3.03 -0.56
N GLY A 165 -17.98 -3.50 0.58
CA GLY A 165 -17.81 -4.93 0.84
C GLY A 165 -19.13 -5.71 0.80
N ILE A 166 -20.21 -5.13 1.32
CA ILE A 166 -21.56 -5.70 1.25
C ILE A 166 -22.00 -5.82 -0.22
N ARG A 167 -21.80 -4.76 -1.01
CA ARG A 167 -22.11 -4.77 -2.45
C ARG A 167 -21.33 -5.89 -3.17
N LEU A 168 -20.03 -6.03 -2.89
CA LEU A 168 -19.20 -7.08 -3.48
C LEU A 168 -19.65 -8.48 -3.07
N ALA A 169 -19.97 -8.69 -1.79
CA ALA A 169 -20.44 -9.98 -1.28
C ALA A 169 -21.79 -10.37 -1.91
N LEU A 170 -22.73 -9.43 -2.02
CA LEU A 170 -24.02 -9.66 -2.66
C LEU A 170 -23.87 -9.98 -4.15
N ALA A 171 -22.99 -9.26 -4.86
CA ALA A 171 -22.70 -9.53 -6.26
C ALA A 171 -22.09 -10.93 -6.45
N ALA A 172 -21.13 -11.32 -5.61
CA ALA A 172 -20.51 -12.64 -5.68
C ALA A 172 -21.49 -13.78 -5.36
N ALA A 173 -22.43 -13.56 -4.44
CA ALA A 173 -23.38 -14.58 -4.01
C ALA A 173 -24.31 -15.07 -5.15
N VAL A 174 -24.54 -14.26 -6.18
CA VAL A 174 -25.45 -14.56 -7.29
C VAL A 174 -24.73 -15.01 -8.57
N VAL A 175 -23.40 -15.13 -8.56
CA VAL A 175 -22.64 -15.58 -9.74
C VAL A 175 -22.66 -17.11 -9.81
N ASP A 176 -23.32 -17.65 -10.84
CA ASP A 176 -23.19 -19.05 -11.23
C ASP A 176 -21.83 -19.28 -11.92
N SER A 177 -20.91 -19.91 -11.20
CA SER A 177 -19.56 -20.19 -11.68
C SER A 177 -19.41 -21.54 -12.39
N ASP A 178 -20.40 -22.43 -12.34
CA ASP A 178 -20.29 -23.79 -12.89
C ASP A 178 -21.01 -23.91 -14.25
N ILE A 179 -20.29 -23.51 -15.30
CA ILE A 179 -20.78 -23.58 -16.68
C ILE A 179 -21.05 -25.02 -17.18
N MET A 180 -20.66 -26.05 -16.42
CA MET A 180 -20.82 -27.45 -16.79
C MET A 180 -22.00 -28.12 -16.10
N ASP A 181 -22.78 -27.37 -15.32
CA ASP A 181 -23.78 -27.93 -14.43
C ASP A 181 -25.15 -28.19 -15.10
N GLY A 182 -25.24 -27.89 -16.40
CA GLY A 182 -26.41 -28.06 -17.25
C GLY A 182 -27.22 -26.79 -17.51
N THR A 183 -26.87 -25.67 -16.87
CA THR A 183 -27.43 -24.34 -17.11
C THR A 183 -26.33 -23.33 -17.43
N MET A 184 -26.67 -22.28 -18.18
CA MET A 184 -25.80 -21.11 -18.35
C MET A 184 -26.45 -19.94 -17.63
N ASN A 185 -25.75 -19.33 -16.67
CA ASN A 185 -26.28 -18.25 -15.81
C ASN A 185 -27.52 -18.70 -15.02
N GLY A 186 -27.45 -19.90 -14.42
CA GLY A 186 -28.47 -20.40 -13.52
C GLY A 186 -28.37 -19.78 -12.12
N PHE A 187 -29.03 -20.39 -11.14
CA PHE A 187 -28.83 -20.02 -9.73
C PHE A 187 -27.47 -20.50 -9.23
N ASN A 188 -26.84 -19.71 -8.36
CA ASN A 188 -25.57 -20.09 -7.77
C ASN A 188 -25.71 -21.31 -6.85
N ARG A 189 -25.23 -22.46 -7.33
CA ARG A 189 -25.30 -23.75 -6.61
C ARG A 189 -24.23 -23.92 -5.53
N SER A 190 -23.24 -23.03 -5.49
CA SER A 190 -22.14 -23.06 -4.52
C SER A 190 -21.72 -21.64 -4.09
N PRO A 191 -22.62 -20.84 -3.49
CA PRO A 191 -22.23 -19.50 -3.03
C PRO A 191 -21.11 -19.59 -2.00
N VAL A 192 -20.04 -18.83 -2.24
CA VAL A 192 -18.87 -18.76 -1.36
C VAL A 192 -18.98 -17.51 -0.48
N GLN A 193 -18.60 -17.63 0.79
CA GLN A 193 -18.50 -16.46 1.66
C GLN A 193 -17.32 -15.59 1.26
N SER A 194 -17.36 -14.31 1.65
CA SER A 194 -16.21 -13.41 1.50
C SER A 194 -14.96 -14.07 2.10
N PRO A 195 -13.82 -14.11 1.38
CA PRO A 195 -12.58 -14.65 1.93
C PRO A 195 -11.98 -13.71 3.00
N TYR A 196 -12.38 -12.43 3.00
CA TYR A 196 -11.87 -11.41 3.89
C TYR A 196 -12.38 -11.57 5.34
N PRO A 197 -11.63 -11.08 6.35
CA PRO A 197 -12.04 -11.15 7.75
C PRO A 197 -13.36 -10.44 8.07
N SER A 198 -13.69 -9.39 7.32
CA SER A 198 -14.92 -8.60 7.46
C SER A 198 -15.36 -8.04 6.11
N LEU A 199 -16.55 -7.44 6.07
CA LEU A 199 -17.03 -6.73 4.88
C LEU A 199 -16.34 -5.36 4.76
N GLU A 200 -16.00 -4.70 5.89
CA GLU A 200 -15.12 -3.51 5.89
C GLU A 200 -13.81 -3.80 5.16
N GLU A 201 -13.14 -4.91 5.51
CA GLU A 201 -11.88 -5.30 4.87
C GLU A 201 -12.05 -5.67 3.39
N ALA A 202 -13.17 -6.27 3.02
CA ALA A 202 -13.47 -6.56 1.62
C ALA A 202 -13.61 -5.28 0.78
N GLY A 203 -14.23 -4.23 1.32
CA GLY A 203 -14.32 -2.93 0.65
C GLY A 203 -12.99 -2.20 0.59
N LYS A 204 -12.24 -2.15 1.70
CA LYS A 204 -10.89 -1.58 1.72
C LYS A 204 -9.99 -2.23 0.68
N ALA A 205 -10.01 -3.57 0.60
CA ALA A 205 -9.23 -4.34 -0.38
C ALA A 205 -9.57 -4.00 -1.84
N ALA A 206 -10.82 -3.64 -2.12
CA ALA A 206 -11.26 -3.25 -3.47
C ALA A 206 -10.91 -1.80 -3.83
N ASN A 207 -10.69 -0.94 -2.84
CA ASN A 207 -10.51 0.50 -2.98
C ASN A 207 -9.03 0.93 -2.94
N MET A 208 -8.16 0.22 -3.65
CA MET A 208 -6.74 0.58 -3.77
C MET A 208 -6.59 1.98 -4.43
N PRO A 209 -5.87 2.92 -3.80
CA PRO A 209 -5.65 4.25 -4.37
C PRO A 209 -4.64 4.22 -5.52
N LYS A 210 -4.43 5.38 -6.15
CA LYS A 210 -3.36 5.59 -7.13
C LYS A 210 -2.19 6.33 -6.50
N GLY A 211 -0.99 6.08 -7.03
CA GLY A 211 0.25 6.70 -6.57
C GLY A 211 0.94 5.88 -5.47
N ARG A 212 2.25 5.68 -5.61
CA ARG A 212 3.03 4.75 -4.78
C ARG A 212 2.91 5.03 -3.28
N ALA A 213 2.96 6.29 -2.86
CA ALA A 213 2.84 6.68 -1.45
C ALA A 213 1.46 6.31 -0.87
N ALA A 214 0.38 6.69 -1.56
CA ALA A 214 -0.98 6.36 -1.12
C ALA A 214 -1.24 4.85 -1.11
N VAL A 215 -0.68 4.09 -2.07
CA VAL A 215 -0.73 2.62 -2.08
C VAL A 215 -0.01 2.04 -0.86
N ALA A 216 1.14 2.59 -0.49
CA ALA A 216 1.92 2.14 0.66
C ALA A 216 1.21 2.42 2.01
N GLU A 217 0.49 3.53 2.12
CA GLU A 217 -0.36 3.86 3.27
C GLU A 217 -1.59 2.95 3.32
N TRP A 218 -2.33 2.82 2.22
CA TRP A 218 -3.47 1.91 2.09
C TRP A 218 -3.07 0.49 2.47
N TRP A 219 -1.93 0.01 1.96
CA TRP A 219 -1.41 -1.31 2.30
C TRP A 219 -1.21 -1.46 3.80
N ARG A 220 -0.64 -0.47 4.48
CA ARG A 220 -0.41 -0.46 5.94
C ARG A 220 -1.68 -0.32 6.79
N ASP A 221 -2.80 0.11 6.22
CA ASP A 221 -4.10 0.18 6.91
C ASP A 221 -4.89 -1.14 6.91
N LEU A 222 -4.65 -2.03 5.93
CA LEU A 222 -5.38 -3.30 5.81
C LEU A 222 -5.14 -4.27 6.99
N ASP A 223 -6.07 -5.20 7.22
CA ASP A 223 -5.85 -6.32 8.13
C ASP A 223 -4.72 -7.26 7.62
N PRO A 224 -3.88 -7.84 8.50
CA PRO A 224 -2.80 -8.73 8.08
C PRO A 224 -3.25 -9.93 7.23
N VAL A 225 -4.45 -10.49 7.47
CA VAL A 225 -5.01 -11.58 6.66
C VAL A 225 -5.48 -11.05 5.31
N THR A 226 -6.10 -9.86 5.26
CA THR A 226 -6.50 -9.20 4.01
C THR A 226 -5.30 -9.03 3.08
N ARG A 227 -4.16 -8.56 3.60
CA ARG A 227 -2.91 -8.50 2.84
C ARG A 227 -2.45 -9.87 2.33
N GLY A 228 -2.53 -10.90 3.16
CA GLY A 228 -2.19 -12.27 2.77
C GLY A 228 -3.06 -12.82 1.63
N ILE A 229 -4.34 -12.48 1.62
CA ILE A 229 -5.27 -12.80 0.52
C ILE A 229 -4.85 -12.07 -0.75
N LEU A 230 -4.65 -10.75 -0.66
CA LEU A 230 -4.30 -9.90 -1.81
C LEU A 230 -2.96 -10.28 -2.44
N LEU A 231 -1.92 -10.55 -1.66
CA LEU A 231 -0.62 -11.00 -2.20
C LEU A 231 -0.74 -12.32 -2.97
N ARG A 232 -1.58 -13.25 -2.51
CA ARG A 232 -1.79 -14.52 -3.20
C ARG A 232 -2.53 -14.34 -4.53
N GLU A 233 -3.46 -13.39 -4.59
CA GLU A 233 -4.30 -13.17 -5.76
C GLU A 233 -3.62 -12.33 -6.85
N ARG A 234 -2.80 -11.34 -6.45
CA ARG A 234 -2.25 -10.31 -7.36
C ARG A 234 -0.97 -9.67 -6.83
N GLY A 235 -0.07 -10.46 -6.23
CA GLY A 235 1.13 -9.96 -5.56
C GLY A 235 2.09 -9.16 -6.46
N ASP A 236 2.23 -9.52 -7.73
CA ASP A 236 3.14 -8.84 -8.65
C ASP A 236 2.61 -7.43 -8.98
N ASP A 237 1.34 -7.30 -9.37
CA ASP A 237 0.66 -6.02 -9.58
C ASP A 237 0.78 -5.08 -8.36
N LEU A 238 0.67 -5.63 -7.15
CA LEU A 238 0.73 -4.85 -5.91
C LEU A 238 2.14 -4.35 -5.63
N ARG A 239 3.17 -5.19 -5.84
CA ARG A 239 4.58 -4.78 -5.70
C ARG A 239 4.92 -3.67 -6.69
N GLU A 240 4.50 -3.82 -7.95
CA GLU A 240 4.63 -2.80 -8.98
C GLU A 240 3.93 -1.49 -8.56
N ALA A 241 2.71 -1.58 -8.02
CA ALA A 241 1.96 -0.42 -7.52
C ALA A 241 2.61 0.29 -6.31
N GLY A 242 3.57 -0.35 -5.65
CA GLY A 242 4.37 0.27 -4.58
C GLY A 242 3.95 -0.06 -3.16
N ILE A 243 3.38 -1.24 -2.88
CA ILE A 243 3.08 -1.66 -1.49
C ILE A 243 4.31 -1.70 -0.56
N MET A 244 5.51 -1.77 -1.13
CA MET A 244 6.79 -1.75 -0.42
C MET A 244 7.42 -0.36 -0.34
N ALA A 245 6.79 0.68 -0.90
CA ALA A 245 7.37 2.02 -0.85
C ALA A 245 7.54 2.48 0.62
N PRO A 246 8.68 3.13 0.93
CA PRO A 246 8.93 3.66 2.26
C PRO A 246 7.95 4.79 2.59
N LEU A 247 7.53 4.87 3.86
CA LEU A 247 6.79 6.04 4.38
C LEU A 247 7.72 7.06 5.04
N TYR A 248 9.01 6.78 5.14
CA TYR A 248 10.00 7.74 5.58
C TYR A 248 9.97 9.01 4.71
N GLU A 249 9.63 10.13 5.34
CA GLU A 249 9.70 11.46 4.75
C GLU A 249 11.12 12.03 4.88
N TRP A 250 11.92 11.84 3.84
CA TRP A 250 13.25 12.43 3.77
C TRP A 250 13.16 13.96 3.54
N ARG A 251 14.11 14.68 4.15
CA ARG A 251 14.35 16.11 3.91
C ARG A 251 15.86 16.36 3.81
N PRO A 252 16.29 17.30 2.96
CA PRO A 252 17.71 17.63 2.86
C PRO A 252 18.19 18.27 4.16
N ALA A 253 19.47 18.03 4.49
CA ALA A 253 20.08 18.51 5.72
C ALA A 253 20.30 20.04 5.72
N ASP A 254 20.49 20.61 4.53
CA ASP A 254 20.70 22.03 4.30
C ASP A 254 20.03 22.50 3.00
N ALA A 255 20.07 23.80 2.75
CA ALA A 255 19.44 24.44 1.59
C ALA A 255 20.32 24.45 0.32
N GLY A 256 21.50 23.83 0.37
CA GLY A 256 22.53 23.89 -0.65
C GLY A 256 22.99 25.32 -0.92
N SER A 257 23.18 25.64 -2.19
CA SER A 257 23.70 26.93 -2.66
C SER A 257 22.70 28.10 -2.55
N GLY A 258 21.46 27.85 -2.12
CA GLY A 258 20.40 28.85 -2.01
C GLY A 258 19.42 28.84 -3.20
N PRO A 259 18.74 29.97 -3.49
CA PRO A 259 17.80 30.04 -4.61
C PRO A 259 18.47 29.99 -5.99
N PHE A 260 17.86 29.25 -6.91
CA PHE A 260 18.30 29.08 -8.30
C PHE A 260 18.11 30.35 -9.13
N ASP A 261 19.07 30.64 -10.02
CA ASP A 261 19.00 31.72 -11.02
C ASP A 261 18.63 33.09 -10.42
N THR A 262 19.43 33.54 -9.44
CA THR A 262 19.24 34.82 -8.74
C THR A 262 20.39 35.81 -8.91
N GLU A 263 21.51 35.39 -9.50
CA GLU A 263 22.69 36.20 -9.73
C GLU A 263 23.04 36.27 -11.22
N ASP A 264 23.67 37.38 -11.65
CA ASP A 264 24.14 37.51 -13.03
C ASP A 264 25.42 36.67 -13.29
N PRO A 265 25.54 36.03 -14.47
CA PRO A 265 26.73 35.27 -14.84
C PRO A 265 27.92 36.19 -15.18
N THR A 266 29.12 35.68 -14.92
CA THR A 266 30.41 36.28 -15.24
C THR A 266 31.20 35.40 -16.21
N ALA A 267 32.31 35.93 -16.74
CA ALA A 267 33.21 35.16 -17.58
C ALA A 267 33.87 33.98 -16.84
N HIS A 268 34.05 34.08 -15.52
CA HIS A 268 34.58 32.99 -14.70
C HIS A 268 33.59 31.82 -14.65
N ASP A 269 32.29 32.08 -14.51
CA ASP A 269 31.28 31.01 -14.47
C ASP A 269 31.19 30.24 -15.79
N LEU A 270 31.33 30.94 -16.93
CA LEU A 270 31.40 30.28 -18.24
C LEU A 270 32.63 29.37 -18.35
N TRP A 271 33.74 29.76 -17.74
CA TRP A 271 34.95 28.95 -17.69
C TRP A 271 34.80 27.73 -16.76
N VAL A 272 34.18 27.90 -15.59
CA VAL A 272 33.83 26.80 -14.67
C VAL A 272 32.83 25.84 -15.33
N LEU A 273 31.78 26.35 -15.98
CA LEU A 273 30.81 25.56 -16.73
C LEU A 273 31.49 24.71 -17.81
N THR A 274 32.41 25.31 -18.59
CA THR A 274 33.16 24.58 -19.62
C THR A 274 34.01 23.46 -19.03
N GLN A 275 34.64 23.68 -17.87
CA GLN A 275 35.39 22.64 -17.17
C GLN A 275 34.49 21.52 -16.64
N ALA A 276 33.37 21.88 -16.01
CA ALA A 276 32.42 20.89 -15.50
C ALA A 276 31.86 20.02 -16.63
N GLN A 277 31.54 20.61 -17.79
CA GLN A 277 31.13 19.88 -18.99
C GLN A 277 32.22 18.93 -19.50
N ALA A 278 33.48 19.36 -19.50
CA ALA A 278 34.61 18.51 -19.91
C ALA A 278 34.83 17.33 -18.94
N ILE A 279 34.69 17.57 -17.64
CA ILE A 279 34.76 16.53 -16.59
C ILE A 279 33.61 15.53 -16.76
N ALA A 280 32.39 16.03 -16.93
CA ALA A 280 31.20 15.22 -17.17
C ALA A 280 31.32 14.32 -18.40
N ALA A 281 31.93 14.82 -19.49
CA ALA A 281 32.18 14.03 -20.69
C ALA A 281 33.33 13.00 -20.53
N GLY A 282 34.24 13.22 -19.57
CA GLY A 282 35.42 12.39 -19.33
C GLY A 282 35.22 11.27 -18.30
N GLY A 283 34.25 11.38 -17.39
CA GLY A 283 34.05 10.44 -16.28
C GLY A 283 33.81 9.00 -16.72
N ASP A 284 33.10 8.79 -17.83
CA ASP A 284 32.85 7.45 -18.40
C ASP A 284 34.15 6.74 -18.80
N LEU A 285 35.19 7.50 -19.19
CA LEU A 285 36.50 6.95 -19.57
C LEU A 285 37.35 6.54 -18.36
N THR A 286 37.01 7.03 -17.17
CA THR A 286 37.74 6.74 -15.91
C THR A 286 36.99 5.77 -14.99
N GLY A 287 35.84 5.24 -15.44
CA GLY A 287 35.00 4.33 -14.65
C GLY A 287 34.11 5.03 -13.61
N GLU A 288 33.93 6.36 -13.73
CA GLU A 288 33.13 7.22 -12.84
C GLU A 288 31.75 7.48 -13.46
N VAL A 289 31.07 6.41 -13.86
CA VAL A 289 29.87 6.50 -14.72
C VAL A 289 28.70 7.11 -13.93
N ALA A 290 28.55 6.75 -12.65
CA ALA A 290 27.50 7.31 -11.81
C ALA A 290 27.74 8.80 -11.52
N ALA A 291 28.97 9.18 -11.18
CA ALA A 291 29.33 10.57 -10.91
C ALA A 291 29.20 11.45 -12.18
N SER A 292 29.60 10.91 -13.33
CA SER A 292 29.41 11.51 -14.66
C SER A 292 27.93 11.80 -14.93
N ARG A 293 27.03 10.82 -14.74
CA ARG A 293 25.58 11.00 -14.89
C ARG A 293 25.04 12.11 -13.99
N ASN A 294 25.42 12.13 -12.72
CA ASN A 294 24.93 13.12 -11.76
C ASN A 294 25.42 14.53 -12.11
N MET A 295 26.68 14.66 -12.56
CA MET A 295 27.22 15.93 -13.07
C MET A 295 26.50 16.39 -14.35
N GLN A 296 26.22 15.48 -15.28
CA GLN A 296 25.46 15.82 -16.49
C GLN A 296 24.03 16.29 -16.14
N HIS A 297 23.38 15.64 -15.19
CA HIS A 297 22.07 16.06 -14.69
C HIS A 297 22.12 17.43 -14.01
N TYR A 298 23.12 17.68 -13.16
CA TYR A 298 23.39 19.00 -12.57
C TYR A 298 23.47 20.08 -13.66
N LEU A 299 24.32 19.84 -14.66
CA LEU A 299 24.57 20.75 -15.78
C LEU A 299 23.39 20.90 -16.75
N SER A 300 22.37 20.04 -16.67
CA SER A 300 21.12 20.22 -17.43
C SER A 300 20.29 21.40 -16.92
N GLY A 301 20.50 21.81 -15.66
CA GLY A 301 19.80 22.93 -15.05
C GLY A 301 18.32 22.68 -14.78
N THR A 302 17.87 21.42 -14.71
CA THR A 302 16.45 21.08 -14.51
C THR A 302 16.01 21.09 -13.05
N GLY A 303 16.89 20.68 -12.13
CA GLY A 303 16.58 20.52 -10.71
C GLY A 303 15.61 19.37 -10.40
N GLU A 304 15.19 18.61 -11.40
CA GLU A 304 14.26 17.48 -11.23
C GLU A 304 14.93 16.38 -10.39
N PRO A 305 14.17 15.68 -9.52
CA PRO A 305 14.73 14.56 -8.76
C PRO A 305 15.33 13.49 -9.67
N LEU A 306 16.51 12.98 -9.30
CA LEU A 306 17.22 11.95 -10.04
C LEU A 306 17.02 10.57 -9.38
N ASP A 307 16.64 9.58 -10.19
CA ASP A 307 16.49 8.21 -9.73
C ASP A 307 17.86 7.50 -9.59
N LEU A 308 18.14 7.00 -8.38
CA LEU A 308 19.32 6.22 -8.05
C LEU A 308 19.12 4.75 -8.37
N ASP A 309 20.09 4.16 -9.08
CA ASP A 309 20.14 2.72 -9.34
C ASP A 309 20.70 1.99 -8.11
N VAL A 310 19.84 1.75 -7.12
CA VAL A 310 20.23 1.13 -5.85
C VAL A 310 20.69 -0.32 -6.04
N ASP A 311 20.20 -1.04 -7.06
CA ASP A 311 20.69 -2.38 -7.36
C ASP A 311 22.15 -2.36 -7.82
N ARG A 312 22.53 -1.37 -8.64
CA ARG A 312 23.92 -1.18 -9.03
C ARG A 312 24.79 -0.74 -7.85
N ILE A 313 24.34 0.18 -7.01
CA ILE A 313 25.06 0.55 -5.77
C ILE A 313 25.30 -0.69 -4.91
N LEU A 314 24.24 -1.48 -4.70
CA LEU A 314 24.33 -2.73 -3.97
C LEU A 314 25.27 -3.71 -4.65
N HIS A 315 25.37 -3.79 -5.97
CA HIS A 315 26.32 -4.66 -6.67
C HIS A 315 27.79 -4.19 -6.52
N ASP A 316 28.02 -2.88 -6.63
CA ASP A 316 29.36 -2.31 -6.72
C ASP A 316 30.01 -2.13 -5.33
N ASP A 317 29.27 -1.64 -4.33
CA ASP A 317 29.81 -1.33 -2.99
C ASP A 317 29.50 -2.44 -1.94
N SER A 318 30.53 -3.19 -1.56
CA SER A 318 30.43 -4.24 -0.55
C SER A 318 30.27 -3.73 0.89
N GLY A 319 30.76 -2.53 1.19
CA GLY A 319 30.56 -1.86 2.47
C GLY A 319 29.11 -1.47 2.66
N PHE A 320 28.48 -0.87 1.65
CA PHE A 320 27.06 -0.55 1.63
C PHE A 320 26.20 -1.81 1.80
N ARG A 321 26.49 -2.90 1.07
CA ARG A 321 25.81 -4.20 1.28
C ARG A 321 25.92 -4.69 2.73
N THR A 322 27.11 -4.55 3.33
CA THR A 322 27.36 -4.98 4.71
C THR A 322 26.59 -4.12 5.71
N ASP A 323 26.56 -2.80 5.50
CA ASP A 323 25.80 -1.86 6.33
C ASP A 323 24.31 -2.17 6.26
N VAL A 324 23.75 -2.42 5.07
CA VAL A 324 22.33 -2.81 4.93
C VAL A 324 22.04 -4.10 5.70
N GLY A 325 22.85 -5.14 5.50
CA GLY A 325 22.67 -6.44 6.16
C GLY A 325 22.77 -6.34 7.68
N THR A 326 23.69 -5.54 8.20
CA THR A 326 23.95 -5.41 9.64
C THR A 326 23.01 -4.43 10.32
N LEU A 327 22.95 -3.18 9.85
CA LEU A 327 22.26 -2.07 10.52
C LEU A 327 20.74 -2.09 10.31
N HIS A 328 20.25 -2.66 9.20
CA HIS A 328 18.83 -2.68 8.89
C HIS A 328 18.21 -4.07 9.04
N ILE A 329 18.83 -5.13 8.50
CA ILE A 329 18.22 -6.46 8.56
C ILE A 329 18.49 -7.15 9.89
N ALA A 330 19.76 -7.32 10.28
CA ALA A 330 20.11 -8.04 11.51
C ALA A 330 19.50 -7.42 12.77
N GLU A 331 19.53 -6.09 12.89
CA GLU A 331 18.97 -5.37 14.03
C GLU A 331 17.45 -5.50 14.16
N ASN A 332 16.71 -5.69 13.07
CA ASN A 332 15.25 -5.62 13.08
C ASN A 332 14.53 -6.96 12.86
N GLN A 333 15.16 -7.93 12.19
CA GLN A 333 14.49 -9.15 11.71
C GLN A 333 13.80 -9.95 12.82
N GLU A 334 14.37 -10.02 14.03
CA GLU A 334 13.77 -10.81 15.13
C GLU A 334 12.50 -10.13 15.66
N ALA A 335 12.51 -8.81 15.83
CA ALA A 335 11.34 -8.05 16.26
C ALA A 335 10.22 -8.11 15.21
N TRP A 336 10.57 -7.97 13.92
CA TRP A 336 9.64 -8.10 12.82
C TRP A 336 9.03 -9.50 12.71
N ARG A 337 9.88 -10.53 12.85
CA ARG A 337 9.47 -11.93 12.88
C ARG A 337 8.49 -12.21 14.02
N GLN A 338 8.81 -11.76 15.24
CA GLN A 338 7.94 -11.98 16.39
C GLN A 338 6.59 -11.30 16.21
N LYS A 339 6.58 -10.03 15.76
CA LYS A 339 5.34 -9.31 15.47
C LYS A 339 4.46 -10.06 14.46
N ALA A 340 5.06 -10.59 13.39
CA ALA A 340 4.31 -11.32 12.38
C ALA A 340 3.78 -12.68 12.88
N LEU A 341 4.53 -13.37 13.74
CA LEU A 341 4.07 -14.59 14.40
C LEU A 341 2.91 -14.32 15.37
N ASP A 342 2.96 -13.22 16.12
CA ASP A 342 1.87 -12.82 17.00
C ASP A 342 0.57 -12.55 16.20
N GLU A 343 0.67 -11.86 15.07
CA GLU A 343 -0.48 -11.65 14.17
C GLU A 343 -1.00 -12.96 13.57
N PHE A 344 -0.10 -13.89 13.23
CA PHE A 344 -0.48 -15.21 12.74
C PHE A 344 -1.23 -16.03 13.80
N GLU A 345 -0.79 -15.96 15.06
CA GLU A 345 -1.46 -16.61 16.19
C GLU A 345 -2.83 -15.98 16.46
N LYS A 346 -2.93 -14.64 16.47
CA LYS A 346 -4.22 -13.92 16.59
C LYS A 346 -5.19 -14.30 15.47
N ALA A 347 -4.68 -14.56 14.26
CA ALA A 347 -5.47 -15.03 13.12
C ALA A 347 -5.84 -16.52 13.18
N GLY A 348 -5.48 -17.23 14.27
CA GLY A 348 -5.81 -18.64 14.50
C GLY A 348 -4.78 -19.65 13.98
N GLY A 349 -3.61 -19.19 13.52
CA GLY A 349 -2.50 -20.05 13.13
C GLY A 349 -2.72 -20.89 11.86
N ASN A 350 -3.73 -20.56 11.06
CA ASN A 350 -4.11 -21.30 9.85
C ASN A 350 -4.35 -20.41 8.62
N ARG A 351 -4.15 -19.10 8.76
CA ARG A 351 -4.33 -18.10 7.70
C ARG A 351 -3.02 -17.37 7.48
N THR A 352 -2.61 -17.23 6.22
CA THR A 352 -1.43 -16.42 5.89
C THR A 352 -1.66 -14.98 6.32
N VAL A 353 -0.71 -14.41 7.05
CA VAL A 353 -0.69 -13.00 7.44
C VAL A 353 0.53 -12.31 6.85
N VAL A 354 0.38 -11.03 6.56
CA VAL A 354 1.47 -10.19 6.06
C VAL A 354 1.56 -8.94 6.93
N VAL A 355 2.76 -8.63 7.40
CA VAL A 355 3.05 -7.47 8.24
C VAL A 355 4.05 -6.56 7.53
N PRO A 356 3.66 -5.35 7.12
CA PRO A 356 4.59 -4.36 6.58
C PRO A 356 5.64 -3.98 7.63
N VAL A 357 6.86 -3.77 7.17
CA VAL A 357 8.01 -3.43 8.01
C VAL A 357 8.84 -2.34 7.36
N GLU A 358 9.45 -1.51 8.18
CA GLU A 358 10.35 -0.45 7.75
C GLU A 358 11.38 -0.20 8.85
N SER A 359 12.65 -0.12 8.49
CA SER A 359 13.73 0.23 9.42
C SER A 359 13.85 1.75 9.55
N GLN A 360 14.45 2.20 10.64
CA GLN A 360 14.79 3.61 10.80
C GLN A 360 15.78 4.05 9.71
N ALA A 361 15.61 5.25 9.18
CA ALA A 361 16.59 5.87 8.28
C ALA A 361 17.88 6.24 9.02
N ILE A 362 19.01 5.89 8.43
CA ILE A 362 20.36 6.11 8.99
C ILE A 362 21.23 6.80 7.94
N GLY A 363 21.99 7.81 8.37
CA GLY A 363 22.99 8.49 7.54
C GLY A 363 24.29 7.71 7.46
N ARG A 364 24.84 7.54 6.26
CA ARG A 364 26.13 6.90 5.96
C ARG A 364 26.89 7.67 4.89
N THR A 365 28.13 7.27 4.66
CA THR A 365 28.98 7.82 3.60
C THR A 365 29.63 6.66 2.88
N PHE A 366 29.58 6.68 1.54
CA PHE A 366 30.26 5.68 0.71
C PHE A 366 31.79 5.75 0.90
N GLY A 367 32.49 4.64 0.60
CA GLY A 367 33.96 4.61 0.56
C GLY A 367 34.50 5.39 -0.63
N GLU A 368 35.83 5.58 -0.76
CA GLU A 368 36.47 6.41 -1.81
C GLU A 368 36.35 5.87 -3.26
N ASP A 369 35.23 5.24 -3.64
CA ASP A 369 34.90 4.77 -4.98
C ASP A 369 33.95 5.72 -5.72
N GLU A 370 33.43 5.30 -6.89
CA GLU A 370 32.58 6.16 -7.73
C GLU A 370 31.30 6.62 -7.00
N TRP A 371 30.80 5.83 -6.05
CA TRP A 371 29.57 6.16 -5.34
C TRP A 371 29.78 7.26 -4.30
N PHE A 372 31.00 7.43 -3.79
CA PHE A 372 31.35 8.61 -3.00
C PHE A 372 31.39 9.88 -3.84
N HIS A 373 31.86 9.83 -5.08
CA HIS A 373 31.82 10.98 -5.99
C HIS A 373 30.41 11.26 -6.53
N ALA A 374 29.60 10.21 -6.72
CA ALA A 374 28.26 10.34 -7.26
C ALA A 374 27.25 10.82 -6.20
N VAL A 375 27.31 10.26 -5.00
CA VAL A 375 26.32 10.45 -3.93
C VAL A 375 27.01 10.91 -2.64
N GLY A 376 28.13 10.30 -2.25
CA GLY A 376 28.83 10.69 -1.04
C GLY A 376 28.09 10.28 0.22
N SER A 377 27.64 11.27 1.01
CA SER A 377 26.87 11.00 2.22
C SER A 377 25.38 10.89 1.90
N HIS A 378 24.72 9.86 2.40
CA HIS A 378 23.33 9.56 2.05
C HIS A 378 22.53 9.11 3.26
N GLN A 379 21.20 9.18 3.16
CA GLN A 379 20.29 8.47 4.05
C GLN A 379 19.91 7.14 3.42
N GLN A 380 19.85 6.09 4.23
CA GLN A 380 19.38 4.77 3.80
C GLN A 380 18.38 4.18 4.79
N ASN A 381 17.43 3.39 4.28
CA ASN A 381 16.61 2.49 5.09
C ASN A 381 16.22 1.23 4.30
N VAL A 382 15.47 0.35 4.95
CA VAL A 382 14.85 -0.83 4.34
C VAL A 382 13.35 -0.77 4.58
N SER A 383 12.56 -1.05 3.54
CA SER A 383 11.11 -1.24 3.64
C SER A 383 10.70 -2.58 3.03
N GLY A 384 9.62 -3.17 3.53
CA GLY A 384 9.20 -4.49 3.06
C GLY A 384 8.04 -5.07 3.85
N MET A 385 7.97 -6.40 3.86
CA MET A 385 6.92 -7.15 4.54
C MET A 385 7.39 -8.52 5.00
N VAL A 386 6.98 -8.89 6.21
CA VAL A 386 7.12 -10.26 6.72
C VAL A 386 5.84 -11.04 6.43
N THR A 387 5.97 -12.17 5.75
CA THR A 387 4.87 -13.09 5.47
C THR A 387 4.98 -14.32 6.36
N VAL A 388 3.90 -14.65 7.06
CA VAL A 388 3.80 -15.89 7.83
C VAL A 388 2.70 -16.76 7.23
N SER A 389 3.05 -17.97 6.80
CA SER A 389 2.12 -18.93 6.22
C SER A 389 2.08 -20.25 7.01
N PRO A 390 0.95 -20.98 7.01
CA PRO A 390 0.89 -22.32 7.59
C PRO A 390 1.90 -23.26 6.90
N GLY A 391 2.76 -23.91 7.68
CA GLY A 391 3.75 -24.87 7.16
C GLY A 391 3.50 -26.30 7.62
N GLY A 392 4.31 -27.22 7.09
CA GLY A 392 4.23 -28.65 7.40
C GLY A 392 4.54 -28.96 8.87
N GLY A 393 3.83 -29.93 9.45
CA GLY A 393 4.08 -30.38 10.83
C GLY A 393 3.75 -29.33 11.91
N GLY A 394 2.89 -28.35 11.61
CA GLY A 394 2.45 -27.32 12.55
C GLY A 394 3.47 -26.20 12.78
N LYS A 395 4.55 -26.14 11.99
CA LYS A 395 5.54 -25.06 12.06
C LYS A 395 5.26 -24.03 10.96
N PRO A 396 5.05 -22.74 11.30
CA PRO A 396 4.83 -21.72 10.28
C PRO A 396 6.09 -21.46 9.47
N GLN A 397 5.90 -21.14 8.20
CA GLN A 397 6.93 -20.59 7.31
C GLN A 397 6.92 -19.07 7.44
N VAL A 398 8.10 -18.47 7.58
CA VAL A 398 8.27 -17.03 7.78
C VAL A 398 9.31 -16.51 6.79
N SER A 399 8.91 -15.60 5.91
CA SER A 399 9.80 -14.93 4.96
C SER A 399 9.73 -13.42 5.09
N LEU A 400 10.82 -12.75 4.74
CA LEU A 400 10.91 -11.30 4.59
C LEU A 400 11.15 -10.98 3.12
N ASP A 401 10.24 -10.22 2.52
CA ASP A 401 10.46 -9.55 1.23
C ASP A 401 10.79 -8.09 1.53
N TYR A 402 11.93 -7.57 1.06
CA TYR A 402 12.37 -6.21 1.35
C TYR A 402 13.10 -5.54 0.19
N GLN A 403 13.12 -4.21 0.21
CA GLN A 403 13.89 -3.36 -0.70
C GLN A 403 14.76 -2.39 0.12
N VAL A 404 15.88 -1.96 -0.45
CA VAL A 404 16.78 -0.94 0.10
C VAL A 404 16.43 0.39 -0.52
N ASN A 405 16.33 1.44 0.30
CA ASN A 405 16.01 2.78 -0.18
C ASN A 405 17.14 3.74 0.18
N VAL A 406 17.46 4.65 -0.74
CA VAL A 406 18.53 5.64 -0.60
C VAL A 406 18.00 7.01 -0.96
N TRP A 407 18.39 8.03 -0.21
CA TRP A 407 18.10 9.44 -0.48
C TRP A 407 19.32 10.30 -0.23
N ASP A 408 19.48 11.33 -1.04
CA ASP A 408 20.47 12.37 -0.83
C ASP A 408 20.10 13.65 -1.59
N ARG A 409 20.81 14.75 -1.36
CA ARG A 409 20.76 15.97 -2.17
C ARG A 409 22.11 16.18 -2.84
N TYR A 410 22.10 16.29 -4.16
CA TYR A 410 23.28 16.71 -4.91
C TYR A 410 23.46 18.22 -4.77
N ASN A 411 24.25 18.63 -3.76
CA ASN A 411 24.58 20.02 -3.45
C ASN A 411 26.10 20.26 -3.40
N TRP A 412 26.51 21.53 -3.42
CA TRP A 412 27.90 21.93 -3.33
C TRP A 412 28.17 22.76 -2.07
N ASP A 413 29.09 22.29 -1.24
CA ASP A 413 29.33 22.84 0.10
C ASP A 413 30.36 23.98 0.09
N SER A 414 29.93 25.17 0.49
CA SER A 414 30.81 26.35 0.56
C SER A 414 32.06 26.10 1.43
N GLY A 415 33.23 26.52 0.92
CA GLY A 415 34.51 26.32 1.60
C GLY A 415 35.14 24.92 1.43
N LYS A 416 34.53 24.01 0.66
CA LYS A 416 35.13 22.74 0.23
C LYS A 416 35.64 22.80 -1.21
N SER A 417 36.28 21.73 -1.64
CA SER A 417 36.74 21.56 -3.03
C SER A 417 36.72 20.09 -3.40
N THR A 418 36.28 19.81 -4.63
CA THR A 418 36.20 18.46 -5.17
C THR A 418 37.31 18.23 -6.17
N THR A 419 38.01 17.10 -6.03
CA THR A 419 39.09 16.70 -6.94
C THR A 419 38.58 15.64 -7.88
N PHE A 420 38.59 15.95 -9.17
CA PHE A 420 38.11 15.10 -10.25
C PHE A 420 39.26 14.26 -10.84
N PRO A 421 38.92 13.15 -11.53
CA PRO A 421 39.91 12.35 -12.26
C PRO A 421 40.82 13.21 -13.14
N GLY A 422 42.13 12.95 -13.08
CA GLY A 422 43.14 13.78 -13.74
C GLY A 422 43.74 14.90 -12.87
N GLY A 423 43.34 15.00 -11.59
CA GLY A 423 43.92 15.90 -10.61
C GLY A 423 43.41 17.34 -10.70
N VAL A 424 42.28 17.54 -11.38
CA VAL A 424 41.62 18.85 -11.48
C VAL A 424 40.80 19.08 -10.21
N THR A 425 41.11 20.12 -9.45
CA THR A 425 40.34 20.50 -8.27
C THR A 425 39.50 21.74 -8.58
N ILE A 426 38.19 21.63 -8.41
CA ILE A 426 37.26 22.76 -8.53
C ILE A 426 36.73 23.09 -7.11
N PRO A 427 36.80 24.36 -6.67
CA PRO A 427 36.12 24.79 -5.45
C PRO A 427 34.62 24.54 -5.53
N ASP A 428 34.04 24.00 -4.46
CA ASP A 428 32.60 23.73 -4.43
C ASP A 428 31.79 25.04 -4.51
N ASP A 429 32.34 26.16 -4.03
CA ASP A 429 31.77 27.50 -4.21
C ASP A 429 31.61 27.89 -5.69
N ASP A 430 32.55 27.50 -6.56
CA ASP A 430 32.46 27.75 -8.00
C ASP A 430 31.35 26.91 -8.64
N MET A 431 31.22 25.64 -8.21
CA MET A 431 30.15 24.77 -8.67
C MET A 431 28.79 25.26 -8.19
N GLY A 432 28.65 25.61 -6.91
CA GLY A 432 27.44 26.21 -6.35
C GLY A 432 27.11 27.59 -6.94
N ARG A 433 28.10 28.29 -7.50
CA ARG A 433 27.83 29.53 -8.25
C ARG A 433 27.11 29.26 -9.58
N LEU A 434 27.38 28.13 -10.25
CA LEU A 434 26.63 27.73 -11.44
C LEU A 434 25.12 27.60 -11.16
N HIS A 435 24.73 27.20 -9.94
CA HIS A 435 23.36 27.23 -9.44
C HIS A 435 22.78 28.63 -9.36
N LYS A 436 23.50 29.54 -8.72
CA LYS A 436 23.01 30.90 -8.49
C LYS A 436 22.86 31.69 -9.78
N VAL A 437 23.62 31.37 -10.83
CA VAL A 437 23.55 32.06 -12.15
C VAL A 437 22.75 31.32 -13.22
N GLY A 438 22.04 30.25 -12.85
CA GLY A 438 21.14 29.56 -13.77
C GLY A 438 21.82 28.62 -14.79
N PHE A 439 23.10 28.28 -14.60
CA PHE A 439 23.84 27.41 -15.53
C PHE A 439 23.74 25.91 -15.20
N ALA A 440 23.49 25.56 -13.95
CA ALA A 440 23.35 24.18 -13.49
C ALA A 440 22.49 24.18 -12.22
N GLN A 441 21.69 23.15 -11.91
CA GLN A 441 20.77 23.21 -10.77
C GLN A 441 20.97 22.02 -9.85
N GLU A 442 21.08 22.29 -8.55
CA GLU A 442 21.15 21.27 -7.50
C GLU A 442 19.80 20.53 -7.42
N PHE A 443 19.84 19.23 -7.12
CA PHE A 443 18.67 18.35 -7.20
C PHE A 443 18.68 17.31 -6.08
N ASP A 444 17.51 16.74 -5.80
CA ASP A 444 17.38 15.63 -4.87
C ASP A 444 17.58 14.29 -5.60
N MET A 445 18.18 13.32 -4.93
CA MET A 445 18.43 11.97 -5.44
C MET A 445 17.69 10.96 -4.58
N ARG A 446 17.02 9.99 -5.20
CA ARG A 446 16.40 8.89 -4.45
C ARG A 446 16.26 7.63 -5.28
N GLY A 447 16.19 6.48 -4.63
CA GLY A 447 15.92 5.22 -5.32
C GLY A 447 15.55 4.10 -4.36
N SER A 448 14.98 3.04 -4.94
CA SER A 448 14.69 1.79 -4.25
C SER A 448 15.25 0.63 -5.07
N SER A 449 15.84 -0.36 -4.41
CA SER A 449 16.32 -1.56 -5.08
C SER A 449 15.18 -2.46 -5.55
N SER A 450 15.51 -3.46 -6.37
CA SER A 450 14.70 -4.67 -6.53
C SER A 450 14.41 -5.36 -5.18
N THR A 451 13.43 -6.27 -5.19
CA THR A 451 13.01 -7.00 -3.99
C THR A 451 13.96 -8.17 -3.69
N TYR A 452 14.42 -8.24 -2.45
CA TYR A 452 15.16 -9.35 -1.88
C TYR A 452 14.25 -10.20 -0.99
N THR A 453 14.41 -11.52 -1.03
CA THR A 453 13.66 -12.46 -0.17
C THR A 453 14.60 -13.20 0.76
N GLN A 454 14.24 -13.25 2.05
CA GLN A 454 14.98 -13.98 3.08
C GLN A 454 14.07 -14.94 3.85
N ASP A 455 14.56 -16.17 4.07
CA ASP A 455 13.91 -17.15 4.95
C ASP A 455 14.30 -16.88 6.43
N LEU A 456 13.33 -16.45 7.22
CA LEU A 456 13.48 -16.15 8.65
C LEU A 456 13.28 -17.39 9.56
N ASN A 457 13.09 -18.59 9.00
CA ASN A 457 13.18 -19.86 9.73
C ASN A 457 14.61 -20.42 9.77
N SER A 458 15.44 -20.08 8.78
CA SER A 458 16.70 -20.78 8.50
C SER A 458 17.84 -20.49 9.48
N GLY A 459 17.74 -19.43 10.31
CA GLY A 459 18.83 -18.96 11.17
C GLY A 459 20.06 -18.48 10.39
N SER A 460 19.95 -18.35 9.06
CA SER A 460 21.04 -17.87 8.19
C SER A 460 21.35 -16.41 8.48
N ALA A 461 22.62 -16.05 8.35
CA ALA A 461 23.03 -14.65 8.45
C ALA A 461 22.32 -13.82 7.37
N PRO A 462 21.86 -12.60 7.69
CA PRO A 462 21.32 -11.69 6.69
C PRO A 462 22.35 -11.45 5.59
N GLY A 463 21.93 -11.57 4.34
CA GLY A 463 22.77 -11.32 3.19
C GLY A 463 21.99 -10.64 2.09
N VAL A 464 22.47 -9.48 1.65
CA VAL A 464 22.04 -8.87 0.40
C VAL A 464 22.91 -9.47 -0.69
N THR A 465 22.31 -10.25 -1.59
CA THR A 465 23.02 -10.84 -2.74
C THR A 465 22.43 -10.25 -4.02
N PRO A 466 22.99 -9.15 -4.53
CA PRO A 466 22.53 -8.56 -5.78
C PRO A 466 22.70 -9.53 -6.94
N ALA A 467 21.81 -9.46 -7.93
CA ALA A 467 22.01 -10.17 -9.18
C ALA A 467 23.24 -9.63 -9.92
N ASP A 468 23.94 -10.49 -10.67
CA ASP A 468 24.96 -10.06 -11.62
C ASP A 468 24.25 -9.28 -12.75
N PRO A 469 24.56 -8.00 -12.98
CA PRO A 469 23.91 -7.19 -14.00
C PRO A 469 24.19 -7.69 -15.43
N GLY A 470 25.08 -8.68 -15.59
CA GLY A 470 25.42 -9.26 -16.87
C GLY A 470 26.35 -8.38 -17.70
N ARG A 471 26.97 -8.98 -18.72
CA ARG A 471 28.04 -8.37 -19.54
C ARG A 471 27.57 -7.29 -20.53
N GLU A 472 26.37 -6.72 -20.35
CA GLU A 472 25.84 -5.62 -21.17
C GLU A 472 25.99 -4.23 -20.50
N GLY A 473 26.41 -4.15 -19.24
CA GLY A 473 26.66 -2.87 -18.53
C GLY A 473 27.82 -2.01 -19.06
N SER A 474 28.32 -2.26 -20.28
CA SER A 474 29.38 -1.44 -20.90
C SER A 474 29.04 -0.87 -22.27
N ARG A 475 27.84 -1.09 -22.84
CA ARG A 475 27.44 -0.41 -24.08
C ARG A 475 25.92 -0.27 -24.24
N GLY A 476 25.44 0.97 -24.07
CA GLY A 476 24.27 1.51 -24.77
C GLY A 476 22.93 1.30 -24.08
N ASP A 477 22.22 2.41 -23.87
CA ASP A 477 20.85 2.55 -23.37
C ASP A 477 20.60 2.14 -21.91
N VAL A 478 20.84 3.11 -21.01
CA VAL A 478 20.24 3.18 -19.66
C VAL A 478 18.77 3.64 -19.72
N SER A 479 18.21 3.79 -20.91
CA SER A 479 16.82 4.19 -21.17
C SER A 479 15.78 3.17 -20.70
N ARG A 480 16.18 2.02 -20.13
CA ARG A 480 15.25 0.99 -19.65
C ARG A 480 14.59 1.35 -18.29
N GLY A 481 14.99 2.45 -17.65
CA GLY A 481 14.30 3.00 -16.47
C GLY A 481 13.16 3.98 -16.78
N ASP A 482 13.07 4.52 -17.99
CA ASP A 482 12.15 5.62 -18.33
C ASP A 482 10.80 5.16 -18.92
N GLU A 483 10.62 3.86 -19.20
CA GLU A 483 9.37 3.32 -19.76
C GLU A 483 8.45 2.63 -18.72
N GLU A 484 8.90 2.41 -17.48
CA GLU A 484 8.11 1.72 -16.44
C GLU A 484 7.42 2.65 -15.41
N ASN A 485 7.51 3.98 -15.56
CA ASN A 485 6.81 4.93 -14.68
C ASN A 485 6.06 6.04 -15.44
N ARG A 486 5.08 5.65 -16.28
CA ARG A 486 4.02 6.56 -16.76
C ARG A 486 2.62 6.10 -16.38
#